data_AF-A0A087UU72-F1
#
_entry.id   AF-A0A087UU72-F1
#
_cell.length_a   1.000
_cell.length_b   1.000
_cell.length_c   1.000
_cell.angle_alpha   90.00
_cell.angle_beta   90.00
_cell.angle_gamma   90.00
#
_symmetry.space_group_name_H-M   'P 1'
#
loop_
_entity.id
_entity.type
_entity.pdbx_description
1 polymer ?
#
loop_
_entity_poly.entity_id
_entity_poly.type
_entity_poly.pdbx_seq_one_letter_code
_entity_poly.pdbx_strand_id
1 'polypeptide(L)'
;MGQVANAVLRAFDINHVVDIGSGQGHLSRLLALCYNLNVVTIEAKEDHVSGAMNFDQQAFSTLKRLKKHIVVKGNEEEDQTLPRHLEGLLTQKSSKECLENILKNVWCQSPSDDA
;
A
#
# COMPACT_ATOMS: atom_id res chain seq x y z
N MET A 1 2.17 -11.72 -11.46
CA MET A 1 1.74 -11.75 -10.04
C MET A 1 0.55 -10.81 -9.77
N GLY A 2 0.65 -9.49 -10.03
CA GLY A 2 -0.41 -8.52 -9.68
C GLY A 2 -1.82 -8.81 -10.23
N GLN A 3 -1.93 -9.22 -11.50
CA GLN A 3 -3.23 -9.55 -12.11
C GLN A 3 -3.92 -10.74 -11.42
N VAL A 4 -3.16 -11.76 -11.03
CA VAL A 4 -3.68 -12.93 -10.32
C VAL A 4 -4.12 -12.53 -8.91
N ALA A 5 -3.31 -11.74 -8.20
CA ALA A 5 -3.68 -11.21 -6.88
C ALA A 5 -5.01 -10.43 -6.96
N ASN A 6 -5.14 -9.50 -7.91
CA ASN A 6 -6.36 -8.73 -8.08
C ASN A 6 -7.58 -9.60 -8.41
N ALA A 7 -7.43 -10.59 -9.29
CA ALA A 7 -8.54 -11.49 -9.63
C ALA A 7 -9.08 -12.23 -8.39
N VAL A 8 -8.18 -12.71 -7.53
CA VAL A 8 -8.56 -13.36 -6.26
C VAL A 8 -9.19 -12.35 -5.31
N LEU A 9 -8.56 -11.19 -5.09
CA LEU A 9 -9.06 -10.18 -4.15
C LEU A 9 -10.47 -9.71 -4.51
N ARG A 10 -10.75 -9.49 -5.81
CA ARG A 10 -12.10 -9.12 -6.27
C ARG A 10 -13.11 -10.26 -6.14
N ALA A 11 -12.70 -11.51 -6.34
CA ALA A 11 -13.60 -12.66 -6.18
C ALA A 11 -14.07 -12.85 -4.73
N PHE A 12 -13.30 -12.35 -3.76
CA PHE A 12 -13.61 -12.44 -2.32
C PHE A 12 -13.98 -11.10 -1.69
N ASP A 13 -14.18 -10.04 -2.48
CA ASP A 13 -14.50 -8.68 -2.01
C ASP A 13 -13.51 -8.15 -0.95
N ILE A 14 -12.22 -8.41 -1.17
CA ILE A 14 -11.14 -7.98 -0.27
C ILE A 14 -10.59 -6.63 -0.73
N ASN A 15 -10.65 -5.65 0.18
CA ASN A 15 -10.15 -4.28 -0.01
C ASN A 15 -8.94 -3.93 0.87
N HIS A 16 -8.62 -4.78 1.85
CA HIS A 16 -7.52 -4.60 2.81
C HIS A 16 -6.48 -5.71 2.63
N VAL A 17 -5.23 -5.32 2.39
CA VAL A 17 -4.13 -6.26 2.14
C VAL A 17 -2.96 -5.99 3.09
N VAL A 18 -2.40 -7.05 3.64
CA VAL A 18 -1.13 -7.03 4.36
C VAL A 18 -0.08 -7.78 3.53
N ASP A 19 0.97 -7.07 3.09
CA ASP A 19 2.07 -7.61 2.28
C ASP A 19 3.30 -7.83 3.17
N ILE A 20 3.62 -9.08 3.50
CA ILE A 20 4.72 -9.46 4.40
C ILE A 20 5.94 -9.87 3.57
N GLY A 21 7.10 -9.27 3.87
CA GLY A 21 8.30 -9.41 3.05
C GLY A 21 8.20 -8.63 1.74
N SER A 22 7.64 -7.42 1.82
CA SER A 22 7.29 -6.61 0.65
C SER A 22 8.48 -6.11 -0.17
N GLY A 23 9.71 -6.21 0.38
CA GLY A 23 10.89 -5.60 -0.20
C GLY A 23 10.65 -4.10 -0.44
N GLN A 24 10.94 -3.62 -1.65
CA GLN A 24 10.73 -2.21 -2.04
C GLN A 24 9.31 -1.90 -2.55
N GLY A 25 8.33 -2.75 -2.24
CA GLY A 25 6.91 -2.42 -2.38
C GLY A 25 6.35 -2.46 -3.81
N HIS A 26 6.99 -3.16 -4.76
CA HIS A 26 6.50 -3.21 -6.15
C HIS A 26 5.07 -3.73 -6.28
N LEU A 27 4.75 -4.86 -5.62
CA LEU A 27 3.41 -5.42 -5.64
C LEU A 27 2.44 -4.51 -4.88
N SER A 28 2.80 -4.14 -3.65
CA SER A 28 2.03 -3.23 -2.80
C SER A 28 1.62 -1.94 -3.52
N ARG A 29 2.55 -1.27 -4.20
CA ARG A 29 2.29 -0.06 -4.98
C ARG A 29 1.31 -0.30 -6.12
N LEU A 30 1.46 -1.41 -6.84
CA LEU A 30 0.52 -1.78 -7.91
C LEU A 30 -0.89 -1.99 -7.34
N LEU A 31 -1.00 -2.75 -6.25
CA LEU A 31 -2.27 -3.04 -5.60
C LEU A 31 -2.96 -1.75 -5.13
N ALA A 32 -2.20 -0.84 -4.52
CA ALA A 32 -2.74 0.40 -4.01
C ALA A 32 -3.10 1.40 -5.12
N LEU A 33 -2.17 1.71 -6.03
CA LEU A 33 -2.37 2.78 -7.02
C LEU A 33 -3.20 2.37 -8.23
N CYS A 34 -3.17 1.09 -8.63
CA CYS A 34 -3.85 0.62 -9.84
C CYS A 34 -5.12 -0.19 -9.55
N TYR A 35 -5.23 -0.82 -8.37
CA TYR A 35 -6.42 -1.57 -7.99
C TYR A 35 -7.19 -0.94 -6.81
N ASN A 36 -6.76 0.25 -6.37
CA ASN A 36 -7.43 1.05 -5.34
C ASN A 36 -7.67 0.28 -4.03
N LEU A 37 -6.67 -0.54 -3.64
CA LEU A 37 -6.69 -1.32 -2.42
C LEU A 37 -5.95 -0.59 -1.30
N ASN A 38 -6.41 -0.77 -0.07
CA ASN A 38 -5.67 -0.31 1.09
C ASN A 38 -4.59 -1.34 1.42
N VAL A 39 -3.33 -0.94 1.38
CA VAL A 39 -2.20 -1.85 1.56
C VAL A 39 -1.34 -1.40 2.74
N VAL A 40 -1.05 -2.33 3.64
CA VAL A 40 -0.01 -2.21 4.66
C VAL A 40 1.08 -3.21 4.34
N THR A 41 2.34 -2.81 4.48
CA THR A 41 3.48 -3.69 4.20
C THR A 41 4.34 -3.86 5.45
N ILE A 42 4.94 -5.03 5.59
CA ILE A 42 5.86 -5.35 6.68
C ILE A 42 7.14 -5.90 6.07
N GLU A 43 8.25 -5.21 6.29
CA GLU A 43 9.55 -5.56 5.73
C GLU A 43 10.64 -5.49 6.81
N ALA A 44 11.55 -6.46 6.82
CA ALA A 44 12.55 -6.57 7.88
C ALA A 44 13.73 -5.60 7.72
N LYS A 45 13.91 -5.02 6.54
CA LYS A 45 15.04 -4.12 6.22
C LYS A 45 14.58 -2.69 6.01
N GLU A 46 15.07 -1.78 6.85
CA GLU A 46 14.80 -0.33 6.75
C GLU A 46 15.13 0.26 5.36
N ASP A 47 16.24 -0.15 4.74
CA ASP A 47 16.63 0.31 3.39
C ASP A 47 15.55 -0.01 2.33
N HIS A 48 14.89 -1.15 2.48
CA HIS A 48 13.82 -1.55 1.57
C HIS A 48 12.55 -0.72 1.81
N VAL A 49 12.19 -0.47 3.09
CA VAL A 49 11.07 0.39 3.49
C VAL A 49 11.27 1.80 2.94
N SER A 50 12.43 2.39 3.19
CA SER A 50 12.78 3.73 2.71
C SER A 50 12.77 3.82 1.19
N GLY A 51 13.32 2.81 0.51
CA GLY A 51 13.25 2.71 -0.95
C GLY A 51 11.81 2.63 -1.46
N ALA A 52 10.96 1.85 -0.81
CA ALA A 52 9.55 1.71 -1.17
C ALA A 52 8.82 3.05 -1.08
N MET A 53 8.95 3.77 0.04
CA MET A 53 8.36 5.10 0.25
C MET A 53 8.80 6.12 -0.82
N ASN A 54 10.09 6.11 -1.18
CA ASN A 54 10.61 7.00 -2.22
C ASN A 54 10.01 6.69 -3.59
N PHE A 55 9.89 5.41 -3.95
CA PHE A 55 9.31 5.01 -5.22
C PHE A 55 7.80 5.24 -5.28
N ASP A 56 7.09 5.12 -4.14
CA ASP A 56 5.68 5.44 -4.02
C ASP A 56 5.42 6.91 -4.34
N GLN A 57 6.22 7.82 -3.78
CA GLN A 57 6.13 9.25 -4.08
C GLN A 57 6.42 9.56 -5.56
N GLN A 58 7.42 8.90 -6.16
CA GLN A 58 7.74 9.06 -7.58
C GLN A 58 6.60 8.59 -8.49
N ALA A 59 6.01 7.43 -8.17
CA ALA A 59 4.89 6.87 -8.92
C ALA A 59 3.65 7.75 -8.78
N PHE A 60 3.32 8.18 -7.57
CA PHE A 60 2.19 9.06 -7.30
C PHE A 60 2.31 10.41 -8.02
N SER A 61 3.50 11.02 -7.99
CA SER A 61 3.78 12.27 -8.71
C SER A 61 3.61 12.09 -10.22
N THR A 62 4.07 10.95 -10.76
CA THR A 62 3.89 10.60 -12.17
C THR A 62 2.42 10.42 -12.53
N LEU A 63 1.64 9.70 -11.71
CA LEU A 63 0.20 9.51 -11.90
C LEU A 63 -0.55 10.85 -11.83
N LYS A 64 -0.24 11.69 -10.85
CA LYS A 64 -0.81 13.06 -10.75
C LYS A 64 -0.54 13.87 -12.01
N ARG A 65 0.69 13.83 -12.54
CA ARG A 65 1.04 14.52 -13.79
C ARG A 65 0.26 13.94 -14.98
N LEU A 66 0.17 12.62 -15.12
CA LEU A 66 -0.59 11.98 -16.20
C LEU A 66 -2.08 12.35 -16.14
N LYS A 67 -2.68 12.33 -14.94
CA LYS A 67 -4.07 12.76 -14.73
C LYS A 67 -4.28 14.22 -15.19
N LYS A 68 -3.37 15.15 -14.84
CA LYS A 68 -3.45 16.55 -15.32
C LYS A 68 -3.45 16.68 -16.85
N HIS A 69 -2.82 15.75 -17.57
CA HIS A 69 -2.82 15.75 -19.04
C HIS A 69 -4.05 15.05 -19.65
N ILE A 70 -4.81 14.28 -18.87
CA ILE A 70 -5.97 13.49 -19.33
C ILE A 70 -7.31 14.14 -18.93
N VAL A 71 -7.34 14.99 -17.90
CA VAL A 71 -8.57 15.66 -17.43
C VAL A 71 -9.01 16.76 -18.41
N VAL A 72 -9.73 16.33 -19.45
CA VAL A 72 -10.80 17.09 -20.12
C VAL A 72 -12.18 16.45 -19.84
N LYS A 73 -12.28 15.24 -19.27
CA LYS A 73 -13.59 14.64 -18.93
C LYS A 73 -13.53 13.73 -17.70
N GLY A 74 -14.28 14.09 -16.65
CA GLY A 74 -14.69 13.20 -15.56
C GLY A 74 -14.18 13.61 -14.19
N ASN A 75 -15.04 14.24 -13.39
CA ASN A 75 -14.84 14.48 -11.96
C ASN A 75 -15.23 13.23 -11.18
N GLU A 76 -14.27 12.36 -10.85
CA GLU A 76 -14.30 11.52 -9.64
C GLU A 76 -12.84 11.40 -9.16
N GLU A 77 -12.47 12.19 -8.15
CA GLU A 77 -11.20 12.02 -7.44
C GLU A 77 -11.35 10.79 -6.53
N GLU A 78 -11.12 9.59 -7.06
CA GLU A 78 -10.84 8.45 -6.18
C GLU A 78 -9.54 8.75 -5.43
N ASP A 79 -9.66 8.79 -4.11
CA ASP A 79 -8.58 9.08 -3.19
C ASP A 79 -7.58 7.91 -3.24
N GLN A 80 -6.59 8.03 -4.12
CA GLN A 80 -5.57 7.01 -4.32
C GLN A 80 -4.70 6.92 -3.08
N THR A 81 -4.94 5.90 -2.27
CA THR A 81 -4.16 5.64 -1.06
C THR A 81 -2.80 5.08 -1.43
N LEU A 82 -1.73 5.63 -0.84
CA LEU A 82 -0.41 5.01 -0.93
C LEU A 82 -0.31 3.82 0.04
N PRO A 83 0.49 2.79 -0.30
CA PRO A 83 0.88 1.78 0.67
C PRO A 83 1.47 2.39 1.94
N ARG A 84 1.13 1.82 3.09
CA ARG A 84 1.76 2.16 4.38
C ARG A 84 2.85 1.14 4.67
N HIS A 85 4.11 1.59 4.63
CA HIS A 85 5.25 0.71 4.83
C HIS A 85 5.70 0.68 6.30
N LEU A 86 5.93 -0.52 6.82
CA LEU A 86 6.41 -0.74 8.18
C LEU A 86 7.69 -1.54 8.19
N GLU A 87 8.64 -1.09 9.00
CA GLU A 87 9.76 -1.93 9.38
C GLU A 87 9.31 -2.91 10.47
N GLY A 88 9.52 -4.20 10.23
CA GLY A 88 9.17 -5.25 11.17
C GLY A 88 9.68 -6.61 10.75
N LEU A 89 10.28 -7.32 11.71
CA LEU A 89 10.69 -8.71 11.52
C LEU A 89 9.58 -9.66 11.98
N LEU A 90 8.92 -10.30 11.02
CA LEU A 90 8.02 -11.42 11.29
C LEU A 90 8.76 -12.74 11.01
N THR A 91 8.68 -13.64 11.98
CA THR A 91 9.23 -15.00 11.89
C THR A 91 8.14 -15.99 12.21
N GLN A 92 8.39 -17.28 11.97
CA GLN A 92 7.45 -18.34 12.38
C GLN A 92 7.22 -18.40 13.90
N LYS A 93 8.09 -17.77 14.70
CA LYS A 93 7.97 -17.67 16.16
C LYS A 93 7.18 -16.43 16.62
N SER A 94 6.87 -15.51 15.71
CA SER A 94 6.12 -14.31 16.04
C SER A 94 4.73 -14.70 16.52
N SER A 95 4.30 -14.15 17.65
CA SER A 95 2.97 -14.43 18.19
C SER A 95 1.90 -13.72 17.37
N LYS A 96 0.66 -14.25 17.42
CA LYS A 96 -0.51 -13.58 16.85
C LYS A 96 -0.68 -12.16 17.39
N GLU A 97 -0.49 -11.98 18.69
CA GLU A 97 -0.61 -10.68 19.37
C GLU A 97 0.41 -9.66 18.85
N CYS A 98 1.63 -10.10 18.55
CA CYS A 98 2.65 -9.24 17.94
C CYS A 98 2.18 -8.69 16.59
N LEU A 99 1.62 -9.54 15.72
CA LEU A 99 1.08 -9.12 14.43
C LEU A 99 -0.14 -8.20 14.60
N GLU A 100 -1.07 -8.53 15.50
CA GLU A 100 -2.24 -7.71 15.76
C GLU A 100 -1.87 -6.31 16.27
N ASN A 101 -0.86 -6.21 17.14
CA ASN A 101 -0.40 -4.92 17.66
C ASN A 101 0.23 -4.07 16.56
N ILE A 102 1.04 -4.66 15.68
CA ILE A 102 1.59 -3.96 14.51
C ILE A 102 0.46 -3.43 13.63
N LEU A 103 -0.53 -4.27 13.32
CA LEU A 103 -1.62 -3.89 12.43
C LEU A 103 -2.56 -2.85 13.05
N LYS A 104 -2.92 -2.97 14.34
CA LYS A 104 -3.78 -2.00 15.04
C LYS A 104 -3.17 -0.60 15.06
N ASN A 105 -1.86 -0.50 15.29
CA ASN A 105 -1.18 0.79 15.33
C ASN A 105 -1.17 1.51 13.98
N VAL A 106 -1.35 0.77 12.89
CA VAL A 106 -1.15 1.29 11.52
C VAL A 106 -2.47 1.45 10.81
N TRP A 107 -3.41 0.54 11.03
CA TRP A 107 -4.75 0.62 10.43
C TRP A 107 -5.62 1.69 11.09
N CYS A 108 -5.47 1.90 12.40
CA CYS A 108 -6.28 2.86 13.16
C CYS A 108 -5.74 4.30 13.12
N GLN A 109 -4.56 4.54 12.53
CA GLN A 109 -4.14 5.89 12.20
C GLN A 109 -4.96 6.33 10.98
N SER A 110 -5.96 7.18 11.22
CA SER A 110 -6.57 7.99 10.16
C SER A 110 -5.48 8.86 9.51
N PRO A 111 -5.62 9.24 8.23
CA PRO A 111 -4.78 10.29 7.67
C PRO A 111 -4.88 11.48 8.62
N SER A 112 -3.75 12.01 9.10
CA SER A 112 -3.79 13.31 9.74
C SER A 112 -4.25 14.30 8.67
N ASP A 113 -5.39 14.94 8.93
CA ASP A 113 -5.83 16.16 8.25
C ASP A 113 -4.83 17.27 8.61
N ASP A 114 -3.59 17.18 8.12
CA ASP A 114 -2.65 18.29 8.15
C ASP A 114 -2.84 19.09 6.86
N ALA A 115 -3.57 20.20 7.06
CA ALA A 115 -4.01 21.22 6.11
C ALA A 115 -2.89 21.92 5.33
#